data_AF-A0A0Q8NP80-F1
#
_entry.id   AF-A0A0Q8NP80-F1
#
_cell.length_a   1.000
_cell.length_b   1.000
_cell.length_c   1.000
_cell.angle_alpha   90.00
_cell.angle_beta   90.00
_cell.angle_gamma   90.00
#
_symmetry.space_group_name_H-M   'P 1'
#
loop_
_entity.id
_entity.type
_entity.pdbx_description
1 polymer ?
#
loop_
_entity_poly.entity_id
_entity_poly.type
_entity_poly.pdbx_seq_one_letter_code
_entity_poly.pdbx_strand_id
1 'polypeptide(L)'
;MKKIFIILAFCFFAMSYSQKKKDLYLFTSFREPATEGLYLAYSEDGYKWKGLEGSFLKPEIGASKIMRDPSITKGADGTYHMVWTTDWKGGNGFGYASSKDLMHWSEQQYIPVMKNEPEVVNVWAPEIFYDDVKKEYIIIWASTIPFRFEKGVEEEKNNHRMYYVTTKDFKTFSDTKLYYDPGFSVIDCVIVKKGKKDYVLVLKDNTRPMRNIKVAFGKSPLGPFKKSSEPLTEYLSEGPTVVKVGKNWLLYYDNYGSKNYKALSTSDFVHFEDVSSKISLPEGHKHGTITTISEEVLKGLIEKKN
;
A
#
# COMPACT_ATOMS: atom_id res chain seq x y z
N MET A 1 -51.65 -58.15 25.87
CA MET A 1 -51.69 -56.94 25.01
C MET A 1 -50.50 -56.04 25.37
N LYS A 2 -49.39 -56.11 24.62
CA LYS A 2 -48.19 -55.29 24.87
C LYS A 2 -48.27 -54.05 23.98
N LYS A 3 -48.33 -52.85 24.58
CA LYS A 3 -48.26 -51.57 23.85
C LYS A 3 -46.80 -51.22 23.60
N ILE A 4 -46.41 -51.15 22.33
CA ILE A 4 -45.10 -50.66 21.89
C ILE A 4 -45.22 -49.15 21.71
N PHE A 5 -44.45 -48.37 22.48
CA PHE A 5 -44.27 -46.94 22.26
C PHE A 5 -43.11 -46.74 21.29
N ILE A 6 -43.40 -46.23 20.11
CA ILE A 6 -42.39 -45.77 19.14
C ILE A 6 -42.13 -44.30 19.44
N ILE A 7 -40.95 -44.00 19.99
CA ILE A 7 -40.46 -42.62 20.14
C ILE A 7 -39.77 -42.25 18.83
N LEU A 8 -40.40 -41.37 18.05
CA LEU A 8 -39.77 -40.72 16.90
C LEU A 8 -38.83 -39.62 17.40
N ALA A 9 -37.52 -39.87 17.32
CA ALA A 9 -36.50 -38.85 17.51
C ALA A 9 -36.38 -38.00 16.24
N PHE A 10 -36.87 -36.76 16.30
CA PHE A 10 -36.70 -35.76 15.24
C PHE A 10 -35.30 -35.12 15.38
N CYS A 11 -34.32 -35.59 14.61
CA CYS A 11 -33.02 -34.93 14.51
C CYS A 11 -33.16 -33.66 13.67
N PHE A 12 -33.18 -32.50 14.32
CA PHE A 12 -33.00 -31.20 13.67
C PHE A 12 -31.54 -31.08 13.18
N PHE A 13 -31.31 -31.29 11.89
CA PHE A 13 -30.06 -30.88 11.24
C PHE A 13 -30.07 -29.37 11.05
N ALA A 14 -29.43 -28.63 11.94
CA ALA A 14 -29.14 -27.22 11.72
C ALA A 14 -28.05 -27.10 10.65
N MET A 15 -28.43 -26.82 9.41
CA MET A 15 -27.49 -26.35 8.39
C MET A 15 -26.99 -24.96 8.80
N SER A 16 -25.83 -24.89 9.44
CA SER A 16 -25.09 -23.63 9.56
C SER A 16 -24.64 -23.22 8.17
N TYR A 17 -25.41 -22.35 7.51
CA TYR A 17 -24.93 -21.59 6.36
C TYR A 17 -23.75 -20.74 6.85
N SER A 18 -22.52 -21.17 6.53
CA SER A 18 -21.35 -20.32 6.67
C SER A 18 -21.49 -19.20 5.65
N GLN A 19 -22.06 -18.08 6.07
CA GLN A 19 -22.08 -16.87 5.28
C GLN A 19 -20.62 -16.48 5.04
N LYS A 20 -20.17 -16.59 3.79
CA LYS A 20 -18.82 -16.20 3.41
C LYS A 20 -18.62 -14.75 3.86
N LYS A 21 -17.73 -14.54 4.82
CA LYS A 21 -17.42 -13.21 5.36
C LYS A 21 -17.05 -12.31 4.19
N LYS A 22 -17.79 -11.20 4.03
CA LYS A 22 -17.53 -10.23 2.96
C LYS A 22 -16.22 -9.52 3.29
N ASP A 23 -15.29 -9.47 2.34
CA ASP A 23 -14.06 -8.70 2.52
C ASP A 23 -14.43 -7.21 2.48
N LEU A 24 -14.06 -6.47 3.53
CA LEU A 24 -14.16 -5.01 3.57
C LEU A 24 -12.79 -4.42 3.33
N TYR A 25 -12.73 -3.45 2.43
CA TYR A 25 -11.50 -2.79 2.04
C TYR A 25 -11.44 -1.38 2.62
N LEU A 26 -10.23 -0.95 2.96
CA LEU A 26 -9.92 0.39 3.41
C LEU A 26 -8.78 0.93 2.57
N PHE A 27 -8.94 2.13 2.03
CA PHE A 27 -7.96 2.84 1.25
C PHE A 27 -7.48 4.07 2.03
N THR A 28 -6.19 4.12 2.34
CA THR A 28 -5.55 5.30 2.90
C THR A 28 -5.33 6.35 1.81
N SER A 29 -5.31 7.61 2.21
CA SER A 29 -5.05 8.74 1.34
C SER A 29 -4.59 9.93 2.19
N PHE A 30 -4.11 10.96 1.53
CA PHE A 30 -3.95 12.30 2.11
C PHE A 30 -4.71 13.33 1.25
N ARG A 31 -4.67 14.60 1.64
CA ARG A 31 -5.17 15.74 0.87
C ARG A 31 -4.12 16.82 0.84
N GLU A 32 -3.89 17.47 -0.30
CA GLU A 32 -3.02 18.65 -0.35
C GLU A 32 -3.59 19.76 0.55
N PRO A 33 -2.75 20.50 1.32
CA PRO A 33 -1.29 20.55 1.27
C PRO A 33 -0.57 19.53 2.20
N ALA A 34 -1.18 18.38 2.49
CA ALA A 34 -0.66 17.26 3.27
C ALA A 34 -0.45 17.53 4.77
N THR A 35 -0.98 18.63 5.30
CA THR A 35 -0.89 19.03 6.72
C THR A 35 -2.00 18.42 7.58
N GLU A 36 -3.13 18.03 7.00
CA GLU A 36 -4.24 17.45 7.75
C GLU A 36 -4.06 15.94 7.98
N GLY A 37 -3.17 15.27 7.24
CA GLY A 37 -2.80 13.90 7.53
C GLY A 37 -3.64 12.81 6.85
N LEU A 38 -3.95 11.76 7.61
CA LEU A 38 -4.57 10.53 7.12
C LEU A 38 -6.06 10.71 6.83
N TYR A 39 -6.45 10.49 5.59
CA TYR A 39 -7.84 10.30 5.16
C TYR A 39 -8.08 8.84 4.82
N LEU A 40 -9.29 8.37 5.08
CA LEU A 40 -9.68 6.99 4.86
C LEU A 40 -10.91 6.91 3.96
N ALA A 41 -10.97 5.91 3.10
CA ALA A 41 -12.17 5.53 2.36
C ALA A 41 -12.39 4.02 2.50
N TYR A 42 -13.64 3.57 2.51
CA TYR A 42 -13.95 2.14 2.58
C TYR A 42 -14.73 1.68 1.34
N SER A 43 -14.63 0.39 1.05
CA SER A 43 -15.39 -0.26 -0.01
C SER A 43 -15.76 -1.67 0.39
N GLU A 44 -16.93 -2.13 -0.06
CA GLU A 44 -17.39 -3.50 0.14
C GLU A 44 -17.18 -4.39 -1.10
N ASP A 45 -16.89 -3.77 -2.25
CA ASP A 45 -16.68 -4.46 -3.53
C ASP A 45 -15.29 -4.23 -4.11
N GLY A 46 -14.53 -3.30 -3.52
CA GLY A 46 -13.22 -2.87 -3.98
C GLY A 46 -13.28 -1.82 -5.09
N TYR A 47 -14.44 -1.54 -5.69
CA TYR A 47 -14.61 -0.62 -6.83
C TYR A 47 -15.21 0.74 -6.43
N LYS A 48 -16.24 0.74 -5.58
CA LYS A 48 -16.94 1.95 -5.14
C LYS A 48 -16.48 2.33 -3.73
N TRP A 49 -15.79 3.46 -3.61
CA TRP A 49 -15.19 3.92 -2.37
C TRP A 49 -15.99 5.06 -1.76
N LYS A 50 -16.35 4.91 -0.48
CA LYS A 50 -17.00 5.94 0.33
C LYS A 50 -15.98 6.55 1.28
N GLY A 51 -15.81 7.86 1.22
CA GLY A 51 -14.91 8.58 2.11
C GLY A 51 -15.43 8.59 3.54
N LEU A 52 -14.54 8.38 4.50
CA LEU A 52 -14.81 8.65 5.91
C LEU A 52 -14.49 10.12 6.19
N GLU A 53 -15.32 10.76 7.00
CA GLU A 53 -15.23 12.21 7.18
C GLU A 53 -14.02 12.63 8.02
N GLY A 54 -13.29 13.65 7.55
CA GLY A 54 -12.16 14.27 8.25
C GLY A 54 -10.90 13.40 8.36
N SER A 55 -9.91 13.95 9.06
CA SER A 55 -8.62 13.28 9.27
C SER A 55 -8.64 12.33 10.48
N PHE A 56 -7.92 11.21 10.35
CA PHE A 56 -7.78 10.16 11.37
C PHE A 56 -6.44 10.19 12.10
N LEU A 57 -5.42 10.83 11.51
CA LEU A 57 -4.10 11.03 12.13
C LEU A 57 -3.42 12.24 11.48
N LYS A 58 -3.21 13.31 12.26
CA LYS A 58 -2.46 14.50 11.79
C LYS A 58 -0.96 14.27 11.93
N PRO A 59 -0.11 14.67 10.97
CA PRO A 59 1.35 14.52 11.09
C PRO A 59 1.93 15.47 12.15
N GLU A 60 2.78 14.94 13.01
CA GLU A 60 3.47 15.72 14.07
C GLU A 60 5.00 15.63 13.97
N ILE A 61 5.50 14.75 13.10
CA ILE A 61 6.92 14.44 12.91
C ILE A 61 7.45 14.86 11.53
N GLY A 62 8.77 14.84 11.40
CA GLY A 62 9.48 15.41 10.24
C GLY A 62 9.62 16.93 10.35
N ALA A 63 10.58 17.49 9.62
CA ALA A 63 10.81 18.93 9.65
C ALA A 63 9.65 19.71 9.02
N SER A 64 9.02 19.10 8.01
CA SER A 64 7.92 19.69 7.24
C SER A 64 6.54 19.48 7.87
N LYS A 65 6.40 18.51 8.80
CA LYS A 65 5.14 18.11 9.43
C LYS A 65 4.02 17.85 8.42
N ILE A 66 4.33 17.06 7.39
CA ILE A 66 3.35 16.61 6.38
C ILE A 66 3.20 15.09 6.42
N MET A 67 2.11 14.60 5.85
CA MET A 67 1.87 13.18 5.58
C MET A 67 1.47 13.01 4.13
N ARG A 68 2.34 12.39 3.34
CA ARG A 68 2.02 11.94 1.98
C ARG A 68 2.23 10.45 1.84
N ASP A 69 1.51 9.88 0.89
CA ASP A 69 1.68 8.49 0.46
C ASP A 69 1.57 7.48 1.62
N PRO A 70 0.55 7.56 2.50
CA PRO A 70 0.45 6.66 3.64
C PRO A 70 0.29 5.21 3.17
N SER A 71 1.26 4.35 3.52
CA SER A 71 1.20 2.91 3.29
C SER A 71 0.84 2.17 4.56
N ILE A 72 -0.11 1.25 4.48
CA ILE A 72 -0.63 0.51 5.63
C ILE A 72 -0.63 -0.99 5.36
N THR A 73 -0.25 -1.76 6.37
CA THR A 73 -0.40 -3.22 6.36
C THR A 73 -0.94 -3.71 7.69
N LYS A 74 -1.61 -4.87 7.68
CA LYS A 74 -2.08 -5.53 8.89
C LYS A 74 -1.12 -6.66 9.25
N GLY A 75 -0.53 -6.55 10.44
CA GLY A 75 0.32 -7.58 11.02
C GLY A 75 -0.44 -8.86 11.37
N ALA A 76 0.30 -9.95 11.59
CA ALA A 76 -0.28 -11.23 12.00
C ALA A 76 -0.98 -11.20 13.37
N ASP A 77 -0.64 -10.23 14.22
CA ASP A 77 -1.29 -9.96 15.51
C ASP A 77 -2.56 -9.11 15.38
N GLY A 78 -2.91 -8.70 14.16
CA GLY A 78 -4.06 -7.85 13.86
C GLY A 78 -3.79 -6.34 14.01
N THR A 79 -2.58 -5.93 14.38
CA THR A 79 -2.19 -4.52 14.46
C THR A 79 -2.00 -3.95 13.06
N TYR A 80 -2.53 -2.77 12.80
CA TYR A 80 -2.24 -2.01 11.59
C TYR A 80 -0.98 -1.18 11.81
N HIS A 81 -0.04 -1.30 10.88
CA HIS A 81 1.20 -0.53 10.85
C HIS A 81 1.17 0.39 9.65
N MET A 82 1.45 1.68 9.86
CA MET A 82 1.43 2.69 8.83
C MET A 82 2.76 3.42 8.75
N VAL A 83 3.23 3.64 7.52
CA VAL A 83 4.40 4.47 7.20
C VAL A 83 4.02 5.56 6.19
N TRP A 84 4.72 6.70 6.19
CA TRP A 84 4.43 7.80 5.28
C TRP A 84 5.63 8.72 5.02
N THR A 85 5.55 9.50 3.94
CA THR A 85 6.50 10.58 3.62
C THR A 85 6.27 11.77 4.56
N THR A 86 7.30 12.19 5.30
CA THR A 86 7.24 13.31 6.25
C THR A 86 7.77 14.63 5.73
N ASP A 87 8.59 14.60 4.67
CA ASP A 87 9.33 15.75 4.15
C ASP A 87 9.41 15.69 2.62
N TRP A 88 9.16 16.83 1.96
CA TRP A 88 9.27 16.90 0.50
C TRP A 88 10.72 16.83 0.03
N LYS A 89 11.67 17.46 0.74
CA LYS A 89 13.11 17.40 0.48
C LYS A 89 13.90 17.49 1.79
N GLY A 90 15.07 16.90 1.85
CA GLY A 90 16.00 17.00 2.98
C GLY A 90 15.68 16.08 4.17
N GLY A 91 14.58 15.33 4.13
CA GLY A 91 14.31 14.25 5.08
C GLY A 91 15.12 13.00 4.76
N ASN A 92 15.67 12.36 5.79
CA ASN A 92 16.43 11.11 5.70
C ASN A 92 15.66 9.91 6.28
N GLY A 93 14.35 10.05 6.46
CA GLY A 93 13.50 9.07 7.13
C GLY A 93 12.04 9.21 6.75
N PHE A 94 11.25 8.25 7.24
CA PHE A 94 9.81 8.22 7.09
C PHE A 94 9.12 8.25 8.46
N GLY A 95 7.83 8.56 8.46
CA GLY A 95 7.01 8.48 9.65
C GLY A 95 6.47 7.07 9.87
N TYR A 96 6.25 6.71 11.14
CA TYR A 96 5.64 5.45 11.54
C TYR A 96 4.65 5.66 12.69
N ALA A 97 3.52 4.95 12.63
CA ALA A 97 2.58 4.79 13.73
C ALA A 97 1.84 3.46 13.57
N SER A 98 1.24 2.98 14.65
CA SER A 98 0.44 1.75 14.65
C SER A 98 -0.90 1.95 15.35
N SER A 99 -1.86 1.11 15.01
CA SER A 99 -3.20 1.13 15.61
C SER A 99 -3.83 -0.25 15.58
N LYS A 100 -4.67 -0.57 16.57
CA LYS A 100 -5.49 -1.80 16.56
C LYS A 100 -6.86 -1.60 15.92
N ASP A 101 -7.33 -0.35 15.85
CA ASP A 101 -8.69 0.00 15.46
C ASP A 101 -8.76 1.12 14.40
N LEU A 102 -7.60 1.63 13.95
CA LEU A 102 -7.43 2.74 13.01
C LEU A 102 -7.98 4.08 13.50
N MET A 103 -8.40 4.14 14.76
CA MET A 103 -8.96 5.31 15.42
C MET A 103 -8.01 5.88 16.46
N HIS A 104 -7.39 5.01 17.24
CA HIS A 104 -6.42 5.34 18.28
C HIS A 104 -5.05 4.90 17.81
N TRP A 105 -4.18 5.87 17.58
CA TRP A 105 -2.85 5.65 17.05
C TRP A 105 -1.82 5.74 18.17
N SER A 106 -0.74 4.96 18.03
CA SER A 106 0.44 5.12 18.85
C SER A 106 1.07 6.50 18.62
N GLU A 107 1.98 6.89 19.51
CA GLU A 107 2.89 8.00 19.25
C GLU A 107 3.59 7.83 17.89
N GLN A 108 3.74 8.93 17.15
CA GLN A 108 4.40 8.93 15.86
C GLN A 108 5.91 8.87 16.04
N GLN A 109 6.56 8.05 15.24
CA GLN A 109 8.01 7.88 15.28
C GLN A 109 8.61 8.28 13.94
N TYR A 110 9.65 9.12 13.98
CA TYR A 110 10.48 9.39 12.81
C TYR A 110 11.56 8.31 12.70
N ILE A 111 11.60 7.57 11.60
CA ILE A 111 12.55 6.48 11.38
C ILE A 111 13.62 6.92 10.37
N PRO A 112 14.82 7.30 10.81
CA PRO A 112 15.86 7.89 9.96
C PRO A 112 16.66 6.82 9.20
N VAL A 113 16.01 6.11 8.27
CA VAL A 113 16.59 4.98 7.52
C VAL A 113 17.77 5.35 6.62
N MET A 114 17.91 6.62 6.24
CA MET A 114 19.01 7.14 5.41
C MET A 114 20.01 7.98 6.21
N LYS A 115 20.06 7.86 7.55
CA LYS A 115 20.96 8.67 8.40
C LYS A 115 22.45 8.58 8.07
N ASN A 116 22.88 7.48 7.44
CA ASN A 116 24.28 7.25 7.05
C ASN A 116 24.58 7.76 5.62
N GLU A 117 23.61 8.39 4.96
CA GLU A 117 23.71 8.90 3.59
C GLU A 117 23.58 10.42 3.61
N PRO A 118 24.67 11.17 3.89
CA PRO A 118 24.61 12.62 4.11
C PRO A 118 24.15 13.43 2.89
N GLU A 119 24.28 12.87 1.69
CA GLU A 119 23.86 13.50 0.44
C GLU A 119 22.46 13.05 -0.03
N VAL A 120 21.73 12.26 0.79
CA VAL A 120 20.39 11.82 0.44
C VAL A 120 19.46 13.01 0.26
N VAL A 121 18.74 13.03 -0.85
CA VAL A 121 17.82 14.13 -1.19
C VAL A 121 16.47 13.95 -0.50
N ASN A 122 16.03 12.70 -0.36
CA ASN A 122 14.67 12.36 0.05
C ASN A 122 14.53 10.92 0.55
N VAL A 123 13.45 10.69 1.31
CA VAL A 123 12.82 9.39 1.56
C VAL A 123 11.34 9.53 1.20
N TRP A 124 10.94 9.01 0.05
CA TRP A 124 9.60 9.21 -0.51
C TRP A 124 8.83 7.90 -0.66
N ALA A 125 7.50 8.01 -0.50
CA ALA A 125 6.50 6.98 -0.72
C ALA A 125 6.90 5.62 -0.14
N PRO A 126 7.12 5.53 1.19
CA PRO A 126 7.44 4.27 1.81
C PRO A 126 6.25 3.29 1.66
N GLU A 127 6.51 2.08 1.20
CA GLU A 127 5.54 0.97 1.11
C GLU A 127 5.90 -0.11 2.13
N ILE A 128 4.89 -0.64 2.82
CA ILE A 128 5.07 -1.69 3.82
C ILE A 128 4.41 -3.02 3.43
N PHE A 129 5.25 -4.05 3.35
CA PHE A 129 4.86 -5.42 3.04
C PHE A 129 5.15 -6.34 4.23
N TYR A 130 4.16 -7.12 4.66
CA TYR A 130 4.37 -8.17 5.67
C TYR A 130 4.77 -9.50 5.00
N ASP A 131 6.02 -9.93 5.22
CA ASP A 131 6.52 -11.24 4.79
C ASP A 131 6.07 -12.32 5.79
N ASP A 132 4.97 -12.99 5.45
CA ASP A 132 4.40 -14.11 6.20
C ASP A 132 5.31 -15.36 6.25
N VAL A 133 6.33 -15.46 5.41
CA VAL A 133 7.28 -16.59 5.42
C VAL A 133 8.33 -16.38 6.51
N LYS A 134 8.92 -15.18 6.56
CA LYS A 134 9.96 -14.81 7.54
C LYS A 134 9.42 -14.18 8.82
N LYS A 135 8.12 -13.86 8.84
CA LYS A 135 7.43 -13.15 9.93
C LYS A 135 8.12 -11.81 10.24
N GLU A 136 8.39 -11.04 9.20
CA GLU A 136 9.00 -9.71 9.28
C GLU A 136 8.30 -8.75 8.31
N TYR A 137 8.47 -7.45 8.54
CA TYR A 137 8.03 -6.40 7.65
C TYR A 137 9.21 -5.99 6.75
N ILE A 138 8.92 -5.80 5.48
CA ILE A 138 9.79 -5.18 4.49
C ILE A 138 9.22 -3.79 4.23
N ILE A 139 10.04 -2.76 4.40
CA ILE A 139 9.65 -1.39 4.09
C ILE A 139 10.55 -0.92 2.95
N ILE A 140 9.96 -0.54 1.82
CA ILE A 140 10.67 -0.05 0.64
C ILE A 140 10.34 1.43 0.40
N TRP A 141 11.29 2.22 -0.11
CA TRP A 141 11.06 3.65 -0.41
C TRP A 141 11.96 4.13 -1.55
N ALA A 142 11.61 5.26 -2.15
CA ALA A 142 12.42 5.93 -3.15
C ALA A 142 13.36 6.96 -2.52
N SER A 143 14.63 6.93 -2.91
CA SER A 143 15.62 7.96 -2.55
C SER A 143 16.50 8.29 -3.74
N THR A 144 16.85 9.56 -3.89
CA THR A 144 17.96 10.00 -4.74
C THR A 144 19.20 10.25 -3.88
N ILE A 145 20.34 9.71 -4.33
CA ILE A 145 21.66 10.10 -3.86
C ILE A 145 22.44 10.55 -5.10
N PRO A 146 22.80 11.85 -5.21
CA PRO A 146 23.41 12.41 -6.41
C PRO A 146 24.64 11.64 -6.87
N PHE A 147 24.84 11.53 -8.19
CA PHE A 147 25.99 10.88 -8.84
C PHE A 147 26.20 9.40 -8.51
N ARG A 148 25.27 8.74 -7.80
CA ARG A 148 25.39 7.32 -7.44
C ARG A 148 25.04 6.37 -8.59
N PHE A 149 24.13 6.79 -9.45
CA PHE A 149 23.64 6.00 -10.58
C PHE A 149 23.62 6.86 -11.83
N GLU A 150 23.76 6.23 -12.99
CA GLU A 150 23.56 6.90 -14.27
C GLU A 150 22.17 7.54 -14.31
N LYS A 151 22.13 8.85 -14.63
CA LYS A 151 20.90 9.65 -14.61
C LYS A 151 20.16 9.68 -15.95
N GLY A 152 20.85 9.39 -17.05
CA GLY A 152 20.34 9.65 -18.39
C GLY A 152 19.85 11.09 -18.54
N VAL A 153 18.56 11.25 -18.82
CA VAL A 153 17.89 12.55 -19.00
C VAL A 153 17.45 13.21 -17.69
N GLU A 154 17.53 12.52 -16.56
CA GLU A 154 17.13 13.07 -15.26
C GLU A 154 18.19 14.03 -14.70
N GLU A 155 17.77 14.83 -13.72
CA GLU A 155 18.68 15.63 -12.90
C GLU A 155 19.33 14.74 -11.81
N GLU A 156 20.55 15.07 -11.40
CA GLU A 156 21.28 14.32 -10.36
C GLU A 156 20.53 14.27 -9.02
N LYS A 157 19.71 15.30 -8.73
CA LYS A 157 18.88 15.36 -7.52
C LYS A 157 17.45 14.83 -7.73
N ASN A 158 17.19 14.16 -8.86
CA ASN A 158 15.90 13.54 -9.19
C ASN A 158 16.06 12.20 -9.94
N ASN A 159 17.11 11.43 -9.60
CA ASN A 159 17.38 10.11 -10.17
C ASN A 159 17.23 9.03 -9.09
N HIS A 160 16.00 8.57 -8.88
CA HIS A 160 15.65 7.74 -7.73
C HIS A 160 16.00 6.28 -7.95
N ARG A 161 16.37 5.60 -6.86
CA ARG A 161 16.35 4.14 -6.73
C ARG A 161 15.56 3.74 -5.51
N MET A 162 15.10 2.49 -5.52
CA MET A 162 14.39 1.94 -4.38
C MET A 162 15.39 1.37 -3.37
N TYR A 163 15.14 1.61 -2.10
CA TYR A 163 15.88 1.07 -0.97
C TYR A 163 14.92 0.35 -0.03
N TYR A 164 15.47 -0.48 0.87
CA TYR A 164 14.66 -1.18 1.87
C TYR A 164 15.36 -1.38 3.20
N VAL A 165 14.55 -1.60 4.23
CA VAL A 165 14.92 -2.20 5.53
C VAL A 165 13.97 -3.35 5.84
N THR A 166 14.36 -4.24 6.75
CA THR A 166 13.44 -5.15 7.41
C THR A 166 13.34 -4.87 8.91
N THR A 167 12.19 -5.21 9.50
CA THR A 167 11.97 -5.13 10.95
C THR A 167 10.94 -6.17 11.38
N LYS A 168 10.98 -6.60 12.64
CA LYS A 168 9.92 -7.44 13.24
C LYS A 168 9.03 -6.68 14.21
N ASP A 169 9.48 -5.51 14.67
CA ASP A 169 8.91 -4.83 15.83
C ASP A 169 8.82 -3.30 15.68
N PHE A 170 9.28 -2.74 14.55
CA PHE A 170 9.38 -1.31 14.28
C PHE A 170 10.23 -0.51 15.28
N LYS A 171 11.10 -1.21 16.01
CA LYS A 171 12.09 -0.61 16.93
C LYS A 171 13.50 -0.88 16.43
N THR A 172 13.73 -2.12 16.02
CA THR A 172 15.01 -2.56 15.45
C THR A 172 14.84 -2.74 13.95
N PHE A 173 15.71 -2.10 13.18
CA PHE A 173 15.72 -2.18 11.72
C PHE A 173 17.03 -2.78 11.24
N SER A 174 16.99 -3.51 10.13
CA SER A 174 18.20 -3.88 9.40
C SER A 174 18.93 -2.64 8.89
N ASP A 175 20.18 -2.81 8.48
CA ASP A 175 20.85 -1.81 7.64
C ASP A 175 20.07 -1.59 6.34
N THR A 176 20.09 -0.35 5.87
CA THR A 176 19.52 0.05 4.58
C THR A 176 20.27 -0.62 3.44
N LYS A 177 19.52 -1.16 2.48
CA LYS A 177 20.05 -1.82 1.29
C LYS A 177 19.35 -1.32 0.04
N LEU A 178 20.08 -1.34 -1.09
CA LEU A 178 19.48 -1.14 -2.40
C LEU A 178 18.45 -2.26 -2.64
N TYR A 179 17.21 -1.88 -2.95
CA TYR A 179 16.11 -2.81 -3.20
C TYR A 179 15.97 -3.12 -4.68
N TYR A 180 15.89 -2.08 -5.51
CA TYR A 180 15.60 -2.23 -6.93
C TYR A 180 16.26 -1.12 -7.76
N ASP A 181 17.07 -1.55 -8.72
CA ASP A 181 17.71 -0.71 -9.73
C ASP A 181 17.51 -1.33 -11.12
N PRO A 182 16.56 -0.80 -11.91
CA PRO A 182 16.32 -1.27 -13.26
C PRO A 182 17.14 -0.52 -14.33
N GLY A 183 18.12 0.31 -13.92
CA GLY A 183 18.88 1.19 -14.81
C GLY A 183 18.19 2.51 -15.17
N PHE A 184 17.04 2.82 -14.55
CA PHE A 184 16.29 4.08 -14.75
C PHE A 184 15.68 4.56 -13.43
N SER A 185 15.26 5.84 -13.38
CA SER A 185 14.67 6.47 -12.19
C SER A 185 13.35 5.79 -11.84
N VAL A 186 13.26 5.18 -10.66
CA VAL A 186 12.09 4.37 -10.24
C VAL A 186 11.58 4.85 -8.88
N ILE A 187 10.25 4.94 -8.76
CA ILE A 187 9.56 5.28 -7.50
C ILE A 187 8.29 4.43 -7.32
N ASP A 188 7.58 4.67 -6.21
CA ASP A 188 6.25 4.13 -5.88
C ASP A 188 6.10 2.63 -6.16
N CYS A 189 7.01 1.82 -5.63
CA CYS A 189 6.92 0.38 -5.80
C CYS A 189 5.92 -0.26 -4.83
N VAL A 190 5.30 -1.36 -5.27
CA VAL A 190 4.39 -2.18 -4.47
C VAL A 190 4.74 -3.66 -4.61
N ILE A 191 4.97 -4.34 -3.48
CA ILE A 191 5.21 -5.79 -3.46
C ILE A 191 3.88 -6.55 -3.42
N VAL A 192 3.64 -7.40 -4.42
CA VAL A 192 2.45 -8.26 -4.50
C VAL A 192 2.86 -9.72 -4.42
N LYS A 193 2.37 -10.44 -3.40
CA LYS A 193 2.49 -11.89 -3.31
C LYS A 193 1.30 -12.56 -4.02
N LYS A 194 1.56 -13.23 -5.16
CA LYS A 194 0.54 -14.02 -5.88
C LYS A 194 0.38 -15.42 -5.31
N GLY A 195 1.49 -16.00 -4.84
CA GLY A 195 1.53 -17.36 -4.29
C GLY A 195 2.88 -17.70 -3.68
N LYS A 196 3.11 -18.99 -3.41
CA LYS A 196 4.40 -19.47 -2.89
C LYS A 196 5.48 -19.27 -3.95
N LYS A 197 6.51 -18.49 -3.63
CA LYS A 197 7.61 -18.15 -4.54
C LYS A 197 7.15 -17.49 -5.86
N ASP A 198 6.06 -16.73 -5.81
CA ASP A 198 5.46 -16.06 -6.96
C ASP A 198 5.06 -14.64 -6.56
N TYR A 199 5.91 -13.68 -6.92
CA TYR A 199 5.80 -12.27 -6.54
C TYR A 199 5.82 -11.38 -7.77
N VAL A 200 5.08 -10.27 -7.69
CA VAL A 200 5.11 -9.18 -8.66
C VAL A 200 5.54 -7.92 -7.94
N LEU A 201 6.45 -7.18 -8.55
CA LEU A 201 6.75 -5.81 -8.19
C LEU A 201 5.98 -4.91 -9.16
N VAL A 202 5.02 -4.15 -8.67
CA VAL A 202 4.48 -3.01 -9.42
C VAL A 202 5.40 -1.83 -9.16
N LEU A 203 5.70 -1.04 -10.19
CA LEU A 203 6.62 0.10 -10.07
C LEU A 203 6.23 1.24 -11.01
N LYS A 204 6.57 2.47 -10.64
CA LYS A 204 6.55 3.61 -11.55
C LYS A 204 7.93 3.82 -12.17
N ASP A 205 8.00 3.75 -13.49
CA ASP A 205 9.12 4.32 -14.24
C ASP A 205 8.96 5.84 -14.22
N ASN A 206 9.86 6.52 -13.51
CA ASN A 206 9.82 7.97 -13.31
C ASN A 206 10.65 8.75 -14.34
N THR A 207 11.35 8.06 -15.23
CA THR A 207 12.16 8.70 -16.28
C THR A 207 11.27 9.47 -17.25
N ARG A 208 11.72 10.63 -17.72
CA ARG A 208 11.04 11.37 -18.81
C ARG A 208 11.39 10.74 -20.18
N PRO A 209 10.42 10.51 -21.10
CA PRO A 209 8.99 10.80 -21.01
C PRO A 209 8.14 9.59 -20.59
N MET A 210 8.70 8.61 -19.87
CA MET A 210 7.98 7.39 -19.49
C MET A 210 6.85 7.67 -18.49
N ARG A 211 7.19 8.03 -17.24
CA ARG A 211 6.23 8.38 -16.16
C ARG A 211 4.96 7.53 -16.15
N ASN A 212 5.14 6.21 -16.14
CA ASN A 212 4.07 5.21 -16.25
C ASN A 212 4.33 4.03 -15.32
N ILE A 213 3.32 3.19 -15.14
CA ILE A 213 3.40 2.01 -14.29
C ILE A 213 3.80 0.78 -15.12
N LYS A 214 4.68 -0.03 -14.55
CA LYS A 214 5.17 -1.30 -15.09
C LYS A 214 5.10 -2.38 -14.01
N VAL A 215 5.31 -3.63 -14.43
CA VAL A 215 5.45 -4.76 -13.51
C VAL A 215 6.72 -5.55 -13.77
N ALA A 216 7.27 -6.15 -12.73
CA ALA A 216 8.39 -7.10 -12.81
C ALA A 216 8.09 -8.35 -11.96
N PHE A 217 8.58 -9.51 -12.37
CA PHE A 217 8.26 -10.79 -11.73
C PHE A 217 9.45 -11.36 -10.96
N GLY A 218 9.20 -11.91 -9.77
CA GLY A 218 10.23 -12.46 -8.88
C GLY A 218 9.77 -13.71 -8.12
N LYS A 219 10.71 -14.38 -7.47
CA LYS A 219 10.44 -15.56 -6.63
C LYS A 219 10.47 -15.27 -5.12
N SER A 220 10.81 -14.05 -4.73
CA SER A 220 10.86 -13.59 -3.34
C SER A 220 10.40 -12.12 -3.28
N PRO A 221 9.95 -11.62 -2.10
CA PRO A 221 9.56 -10.23 -1.96
C PRO A 221 10.75 -9.26 -2.09
N LEU A 222 11.99 -9.75 -1.95
CA LEU A 222 13.22 -8.98 -2.12
C LEU A 222 13.90 -9.27 -3.47
N GLY A 223 13.19 -9.90 -4.41
CA GLY A 223 13.73 -10.26 -5.72
C GLY A 223 14.69 -11.46 -5.70
N PRO A 224 15.59 -11.58 -6.70
CA PRO A 224 15.70 -10.68 -7.84
C PRO A 224 14.42 -10.67 -8.68
N PHE A 225 14.07 -9.51 -9.22
CA PHE A 225 12.99 -9.35 -10.18
C PHE A 225 13.55 -9.41 -11.61
N LYS A 226 12.79 -10.00 -12.54
CA LYS A 226 13.11 -10.01 -13.97
C LYS A 226 13.00 -8.61 -14.56
N LYS A 227 13.41 -8.43 -15.82
CA LYS A 227 13.16 -7.22 -16.60
C LYS A 227 11.67 -6.83 -16.51
N SER A 228 11.42 -5.55 -16.27
CA SER A 228 10.06 -5.01 -16.22
C SER A 228 9.35 -5.09 -17.56
N SER A 229 8.02 -5.08 -17.52
CA SER A 229 7.14 -5.06 -18.68
C SER A 229 7.28 -3.76 -19.47
N GLU A 230 6.67 -3.74 -20.66
CA GLU A 230 6.27 -2.49 -21.30
C GLU A 230 5.30 -1.70 -20.40
N PRO A 231 5.16 -0.38 -20.61
CA PRO A 231 4.19 0.46 -19.89
C PRO A 231 2.78 -0.14 -19.88
N LEU A 232 2.18 -0.21 -18.70
CA LEU A 232 0.79 -0.63 -18.50
C LEU A 232 -0.19 0.55 -18.55
N THR A 233 0.30 1.77 -18.31
CA THR A 233 -0.51 2.97 -18.16
C THR A 233 -0.03 4.09 -19.08
N GLU A 234 -0.89 5.09 -19.25
CA GLU A 234 -0.56 6.34 -19.95
C GLU A 234 0.53 7.16 -19.22
N TYR A 235 1.14 8.10 -19.96
CA TYR A 235 2.09 9.07 -19.43
C TYR A 235 1.43 9.91 -18.33
N LEU A 236 2.20 10.21 -17.27
CA LEU A 236 1.75 10.92 -16.07
C LEU A 236 0.79 10.10 -15.17
N SER A 237 1.20 8.85 -14.90
CA SER A 237 0.59 7.97 -13.91
C SER A 237 1.52 7.74 -12.71
N GLU A 238 0.97 7.62 -11.50
CA GLU A 238 1.75 7.36 -10.28
C GLU A 238 0.96 6.75 -9.13
N GLY A 239 1.68 6.47 -8.03
CA GLY A 239 1.10 5.97 -6.80
C GLY A 239 0.27 4.69 -6.96
N PRO A 240 0.81 3.63 -7.60
CA PRO A 240 0.09 2.38 -7.71
C PRO A 240 -0.27 1.81 -6.34
N THR A 241 -1.44 1.20 -6.24
CA THR A 241 -1.75 0.27 -5.15
C THR A 241 -2.55 -0.92 -5.66
N VAL A 242 -2.39 -2.07 -5.01
CA VAL A 242 -2.95 -3.34 -5.48
C VAL A 242 -3.78 -3.99 -4.39
N VAL A 243 -4.98 -4.44 -4.75
CA VAL A 243 -5.85 -5.22 -3.87
C VAL A 243 -6.39 -6.44 -4.59
N LYS A 244 -6.51 -7.57 -3.90
CA LYS A 244 -7.16 -8.76 -4.44
C LYS A 244 -8.66 -8.68 -4.21
N VAL A 245 -9.44 -8.78 -5.28
CA VAL A 245 -10.92 -8.77 -5.26
C VAL A 245 -11.42 -10.03 -5.96
N GLY A 246 -11.92 -10.98 -5.17
CA GLY A 246 -12.34 -12.30 -5.68
C GLY A 246 -11.16 -13.05 -6.30
N LYS A 247 -11.24 -13.34 -7.60
CA LYS A 247 -10.18 -14.05 -8.35
C LYS A 247 -9.14 -13.11 -8.99
N ASN A 248 -9.46 -11.83 -9.08
CA ASN A 248 -8.64 -10.83 -9.76
C ASN A 248 -7.91 -9.94 -8.75
N TRP A 249 -6.92 -9.21 -9.25
CA TRP A 249 -6.32 -8.07 -8.59
C TRP A 249 -6.79 -6.80 -9.29
N LEU A 250 -7.03 -5.76 -8.50
CA LEU A 250 -7.23 -4.40 -8.97
C LEU A 250 -5.97 -3.61 -8.68
N LEU A 251 -5.42 -2.98 -9.72
CA LEU A 251 -4.30 -2.05 -9.65
C LEU A 251 -4.85 -0.64 -9.84
N TYR A 252 -4.90 0.15 -8.76
CA TYR A 252 -5.30 1.56 -8.76
C TYR A 252 -4.09 2.46 -8.97
N TYR A 253 -4.30 3.64 -9.55
CA TYR A 253 -3.25 4.66 -9.69
C TYR A 253 -3.80 6.08 -9.91
N ASP A 254 -3.04 7.10 -9.50
CA ASP A 254 -3.31 8.51 -9.78
C ASP A 254 -2.84 8.82 -11.21
N ASN A 255 -3.78 9.08 -12.12
CA ASN A 255 -3.52 9.60 -13.45
C ASN A 255 -3.51 11.14 -13.38
N TYR A 256 -2.46 11.65 -12.74
CA TYR A 256 -2.36 13.07 -12.38
C TYR A 256 -2.30 14.00 -13.60
N GLY A 257 -1.85 13.48 -14.76
CA GLY A 257 -1.92 14.23 -16.02
C GLY A 257 -3.34 14.60 -16.42
N SER A 258 -4.30 13.69 -16.20
CA SER A 258 -5.72 13.88 -16.48
C SER A 258 -6.55 14.20 -15.23
N LYS A 259 -5.90 14.40 -14.08
CA LYS A 259 -6.50 14.73 -12.78
C LYS A 259 -7.61 13.76 -12.37
N ASN A 260 -7.44 12.46 -12.64
CA ASN A 260 -8.37 11.42 -12.21
C ASN A 260 -7.65 10.19 -11.65
N TYR A 261 -8.39 9.32 -10.96
CA TYR A 261 -7.91 8.00 -10.58
C TYR A 261 -8.37 6.97 -11.61
N LYS A 262 -7.53 5.99 -11.88
CA LYS A 262 -7.83 4.87 -12.78
C LYS A 262 -7.56 3.53 -12.10
N ALA A 263 -8.09 2.46 -12.70
CA ALA A 263 -7.81 1.10 -12.25
C ALA A 263 -7.74 0.11 -13.41
N LEU A 264 -6.83 -0.85 -13.27
CA LEU A 264 -6.72 -2.02 -14.14
C LEU A 264 -7.10 -3.28 -13.35
N SER A 265 -7.79 -4.22 -14.00
CA SER A 265 -8.08 -5.56 -13.45
C SER A 265 -7.18 -6.59 -14.13
N THR A 266 -6.61 -7.52 -13.35
CA THR A 266 -5.79 -8.62 -13.87
C THR A 266 -5.96 -9.88 -13.04
N SER A 267 -5.66 -11.05 -13.64
CA SER A 267 -5.56 -12.33 -12.92
C SER A 267 -4.13 -12.91 -12.93
N ASP A 268 -3.21 -12.31 -13.68
CA ASP A 268 -1.87 -12.86 -13.93
C ASP A 268 -0.75 -11.80 -13.94
N PHE A 269 -1.09 -10.51 -13.94
CA PHE A 269 -0.21 -9.36 -14.14
C PHE A 269 0.49 -9.34 -15.51
N VAL A 270 -0.05 -10.06 -16.49
CA VAL A 270 0.39 -10.05 -17.88
C VAL A 270 -0.69 -9.41 -18.75
N HIS A 271 -1.96 -9.76 -18.51
CA HIS A 271 -3.11 -9.21 -19.22
C HIS A 271 -3.91 -8.31 -18.28
N PHE A 272 -4.23 -7.10 -18.76
CA PHE A 272 -4.93 -6.08 -17.98
C PHE A 272 -6.17 -5.58 -18.73
N GLU A 273 -7.28 -5.45 -18.00
CA GLU A 273 -8.51 -4.82 -18.46
C GLU A 273 -8.63 -3.43 -17.79
N ASP A 274 -8.85 -2.37 -18.57
CA ASP A 274 -9.20 -1.07 -18.01
C ASP A 274 -10.61 -1.13 -17.39
N VAL A 275 -10.68 -0.93 -16.08
CA VAL A 275 -11.92 -0.94 -15.30
C VAL A 275 -12.20 0.43 -14.68
N SER A 276 -11.59 1.49 -15.20
CA SER A 276 -11.71 2.86 -14.68
C SER A 276 -13.15 3.38 -14.68
N SER A 277 -13.99 2.94 -15.63
CA SER A 277 -15.42 3.27 -15.64
C SER A 277 -16.21 2.61 -14.50
N LYS A 278 -15.67 1.55 -13.88
CA LYS A 278 -16.30 0.80 -12.79
C LYS A 278 -15.94 1.39 -11.43
N ILE A 279 -14.88 2.19 -11.30
CA ILE A 279 -14.45 2.73 -10.00
C ILE A 279 -15.11 4.07 -9.67
N SER A 280 -15.15 4.42 -8.39
CA SER A 280 -15.48 5.77 -7.92
C SER A 280 -14.75 6.01 -6.60
N LEU A 281 -14.08 7.15 -6.48
CA LEU A 281 -13.35 7.55 -5.29
C LEU A 281 -13.84 8.91 -4.77
N PRO A 282 -13.67 9.19 -3.46
CA PRO A 282 -13.98 10.50 -2.90
C PRO A 282 -13.15 11.60 -3.56
N GLU A 283 -13.72 12.80 -3.64
CA GLU A 283 -13.00 13.96 -4.17
C GLU A 283 -11.69 14.22 -3.40
N GLY A 284 -10.66 14.61 -4.13
CA GLY A 284 -9.32 14.87 -3.61
C GLY A 284 -8.51 13.63 -3.25
N HIS A 285 -8.99 12.40 -3.56
CA HIS A 285 -8.23 11.18 -3.29
C HIS A 285 -6.83 11.23 -3.92
N LYS A 286 -5.83 10.79 -3.15
CA LYS A 286 -4.41 10.82 -3.50
C LYS A 286 -3.74 9.51 -3.12
N HIS A 287 -2.49 9.35 -3.56
CA HIS A 287 -1.68 8.16 -3.33
C HIS A 287 -1.74 7.69 -1.87
N GLY A 288 -2.00 6.39 -1.71
CA GLY A 288 -2.00 5.63 -0.47
C GLY A 288 -2.12 4.14 -0.82
N THR A 289 -2.54 3.32 0.13
CA THR A 289 -2.63 1.87 -0.06
C THR A 289 -3.94 1.27 0.45
N ILE A 290 -4.25 0.08 -0.06
CA ILE A 290 -5.46 -0.65 0.31
C ILE A 290 -5.11 -1.80 1.26
N THR A 291 -5.86 -1.91 2.36
CA THR A 291 -5.84 -3.07 3.27
C THR A 291 -7.25 -3.60 3.49
N THR A 292 -7.36 -4.75 4.16
CA THR A 292 -8.65 -5.33 4.56
C THR A 292 -8.94 -5.06 6.04
N ILE A 293 -10.19 -4.73 6.34
CA ILE A 293 -10.67 -4.47 7.71
C ILE A 293 -11.83 -5.39 8.09
N SER A 294 -12.16 -5.43 9.38
CA SER A 294 -13.35 -6.12 9.89
C SER A 294 -14.55 -5.19 9.92
N GLU A 295 -15.76 -5.76 9.94
CA GLU A 295 -17.01 -4.99 10.12
C GLU A 295 -16.99 -4.17 11.41
N GLU A 296 -16.42 -4.72 12.48
CA GLU A 296 -16.26 -4.05 13.77
C GLU A 296 -15.37 -2.80 13.65
N VAL A 297 -14.22 -2.92 12.96
CA VAL A 297 -13.33 -1.78 12.72
C VAL A 297 -14.03 -0.72 11.87
N LEU A 298 -14.74 -1.13 10.80
CA LEU A 298 -15.49 -0.19 9.97
C LEU A 298 -16.57 0.55 10.77
N LYS A 299 -17.33 -0.19 11.58
CA LYS A 299 -18.37 0.37 12.44
C LYS A 299 -17.79 1.41 13.40
N GLY A 300 -16.68 1.09 14.07
CA GLY A 300 -15.99 2.04 14.93
C GLY A 300 -15.54 3.31 14.18
N LEU A 301 -14.95 3.15 12.99
CA LEU A 301 -14.53 4.28 12.15
C LEU A 301 -15.69 5.20 11.75
N ILE A 302 -16.88 4.65 11.52
CA ILE A 302 -18.09 5.43 11.21
C ILE A 302 -18.65 6.08 12.49
N GLU A 303 -18.68 5.35 13.62
CA GLU A 303 -19.28 5.81 14.87
C GLU A 303 -18.46 6.86 15.61
N LYS A 304 -17.12 6.88 15.50
CA LYS A 304 -16.24 7.91 16.11
C LYS A 304 -16.65 9.35 15.77
N LYS A 305 -17.47 9.53 14.74
CA LYS A 305 -17.92 10.82 14.21
C LYS A 305 -19.33 11.21 14.63
N ASN A 306 -20.12 10.30 15.20
CA ASN A 306 -21.41 10.61 15.84
C ASN A 306 -21.19 10.96 17.31
#